data_AF-K2FKM5-F1
#
_entry.id   AF-K2FKM5-F1
#
_cell.length_a   1.000
_cell.length_b   1.000
_cell.length_c   1.000
_cell.angle_alpha   90.00
_cell.angle_beta   90.00
_cell.angle_gamma   90.00
#
_symmetry.space_group_name_H-M   'P 1'
#
loop_
_entity.id
_entity.type
_entity.pdbx_description
1 polymer ?
#
loop_
_entity_poly.entity_id
_entity_poly.type
_entity_poly.pdbx_seq_one_letter_code
_entity_poly.pdbx_strand_id
1 'polypeptide(L)'
;FDEVLAPGDLLYVPPGLAHYGVAEDDCLTYSFGFRMPNISDMMDRVGDKFSENETLRNPLLDIIRDQVGAIGEVSSNELEYLKEHIMQQLHNSNVLEDAIMSLMSEPKYPENLPEAEEIGTGDLEDALDQGYSLMLEPASRLLYTETDGDVLFWANGEGVCISEAFTAKLKQLADGEALLFGEDFADEEILEDVAALLNEAVLMLVPPPEDE
;
A
#
# COMPACT_ATOMS: atom_id res chain seq x y z
N PHE A 1 -12.72 -10.20 30.53
CA PHE A 1 -13.79 -11.19 30.30
C PHE A 1 -13.25 -12.55 30.70
N ASP A 2 -14.10 -13.41 31.24
CA ASP A 2 -13.74 -14.77 31.65
C ASP A 2 -14.79 -15.69 31.02
N GLU A 3 -14.45 -16.23 29.84
CA GLU A 3 -15.37 -16.97 28.97
C GLU A 3 -14.60 -18.13 28.30
N VAL A 4 -15.30 -19.23 28.09
CA VAL A 4 -14.80 -20.39 27.32
C VAL A 4 -15.40 -20.33 25.92
N LEU A 5 -14.54 -20.28 24.90
CA LEU A 5 -14.96 -20.17 23.50
C LEU A 5 -15.09 -21.55 22.85
N ALA A 6 -16.18 -21.77 22.12
CA ALA A 6 -16.39 -22.95 21.29
C ALA A 6 -15.98 -22.71 19.83
N PRO A 7 -15.82 -23.77 19.00
CA PRO A 7 -15.53 -23.62 17.59
C PRO A 7 -16.59 -22.75 16.87
N GLY A 8 -16.12 -21.66 16.25
CA GLY A 8 -16.96 -20.68 15.56
C GLY A 8 -17.24 -19.40 16.36
N ASP A 9 -16.91 -19.36 17.65
CA ASP A 9 -17.01 -18.14 18.45
C ASP A 9 -15.89 -17.15 18.10
N LEU A 10 -16.21 -15.85 18.17
CA LEU A 10 -15.26 -14.77 17.94
C LEU A 10 -15.12 -13.88 19.18
N LEU A 11 -13.89 -13.61 19.57
CA LEU A 11 -13.55 -12.63 20.59
C LEU A 11 -12.88 -11.42 19.95
N TYR A 12 -13.56 -10.28 19.97
CA TYR A 12 -12.96 -9.01 19.58
C TYR A 12 -12.23 -8.36 20.77
N VAL A 13 -10.95 -8.07 20.58
CA VAL A 13 -10.12 -7.38 21.57
C VAL A 13 -9.69 -6.02 21.01
N PRO A 14 -10.20 -4.90 21.54
CA PRO A 14 -9.75 -3.58 21.09
C PRO A 14 -8.31 -3.29 21.55
N PRO A 15 -7.61 -2.36 20.88
CA PRO A 15 -6.29 -1.92 21.31
C PRO A 15 -6.26 -1.44 22.77
N GLY A 16 -5.19 -1.77 23.49
CA GLY A 16 -4.99 -1.39 24.90
C GLY A 16 -5.66 -2.30 25.93
N LEU A 17 -6.37 -3.34 25.49
CA LEU A 17 -6.96 -4.34 26.39
C LEU A 17 -6.04 -5.56 26.55
N ALA A 18 -5.58 -5.80 27.78
CA ALA A 18 -4.88 -7.03 28.11
C ALA A 18 -5.84 -8.23 28.02
N HIS A 19 -5.37 -9.33 27.45
CA HIS A 19 -6.09 -10.60 27.38
C HIS A 19 -5.13 -11.75 27.67
N TYR A 20 -5.65 -12.84 28.22
CA TYR A 20 -4.90 -14.04 28.57
C TYR A 20 -5.78 -15.25 28.29
N GLY A 21 -5.49 -15.96 27.20
CA GLY A 21 -6.18 -17.20 26.83
C GLY A 21 -5.39 -18.42 27.28
N VAL A 22 -6.10 -19.42 27.80
CA VAL A 22 -5.54 -20.74 28.15
C VAL A 22 -6.37 -21.79 27.43
N ALA A 23 -5.72 -22.74 26.78
CA ALA A 23 -6.38 -23.88 26.15
C ALA A 23 -6.89 -24.84 27.23
N GLU A 24 -8.19 -25.19 27.17
CA GLU A 24 -8.76 -26.22 28.05
C GLU A 24 -8.53 -27.64 27.51
N ASP A 25 -8.41 -27.76 26.19
CA ASP A 25 -8.15 -28.98 25.43
C ASP A 25 -7.29 -28.70 24.18
N ASP A 26 -7.14 -29.68 23.29
CA ASP A 26 -6.41 -29.51 22.03
C ASP A 26 -7.20 -28.58 21.10
N CYS A 27 -6.80 -27.30 21.07
CA CYS A 27 -7.49 -26.26 20.33
C CYS A 27 -6.58 -25.54 19.32
N LEU A 28 -7.20 -24.84 18.36
CA LEU A 28 -6.54 -23.92 17.44
C LEU A 28 -7.26 -22.57 17.46
N THR A 29 -6.49 -21.48 17.45
CA THR A 29 -7.02 -20.11 17.48
C THR A 29 -6.48 -19.32 16.29
N TYR A 30 -7.37 -18.77 15.48
CA TYR A 30 -7.03 -17.83 14.40
C TYR A 30 -7.12 -16.40 14.92
N SER A 31 -6.04 -15.63 14.79
CA SER A 31 -5.98 -14.22 15.22
C SER A 31 -5.96 -13.29 14.01
N PHE A 32 -7.06 -12.59 13.79
CA PHE A 32 -7.17 -11.57 12.74
C PHE A 32 -6.77 -10.20 13.30
N GLY A 33 -5.50 -9.84 13.09
CA GLY A 33 -4.94 -8.58 13.58
C GLY A 33 -5.25 -7.40 12.65
N PHE A 34 -5.67 -6.28 13.23
CA PHE A 34 -5.76 -4.99 12.54
C PHE A 34 -4.51 -4.16 12.83
N ARG A 35 -4.16 -3.23 11.94
CA ARG A 35 -3.02 -2.32 12.12
C ARG A 35 -3.41 -0.89 11.77
N MET A 36 -2.77 0.05 12.47
CA MET A 36 -2.83 1.48 12.18
C MET A 36 -1.40 2.03 12.34
N PRO A 37 -0.90 2.85 11.41
CA PRO A 37 0.41 3.45 11.56
C PRO A 37 0.38 4.48 12.70
N ASN A 38 1.56 4.75 13.26
CA ASN A 38 1.71 5.85 14.21
C ASN A 38 2.29 7.09 13.49
N ILE A 39 2.21 8.26 14.13
CA ILE A 39 2.69 9.53 13.54
C ILE A 39 4.19 9.48 13.23
N SER A 40 4.99 8.81 14.07
CA SER A 40 6.44 8.68 13.85
C SER A 40 6.72 7.92 12.57
N ASP A 41 6.12 6.74 12.39
CA ASP A 41 6.33 5.91 11.20
C ASP A 41 5.91 6.66 9.93
N MET A 42 4.80 7.40 9.98
CA MET A 42 4.36 8.24 8.86
C MET A 42 5.38 9.35 8.54
N MET A 43 5.92 10.01 9.56
CA MET A 43 6.93 11.07 9.37
C MET A 43 8.26 10.52 8.86
N ASP A 44 8.65 9.32 9.29
CA ASP A 44 9.83 8.63 8.77
C ASP A 44 9.66 8.35 7.28
N ARG A 45 8.52 7.78 6.87
CA ARG A 45 8.22 7.52 5.45
C ARG A 45 8.14 8.80 4.61
N VAL A 46 7.59 9.88 5.16
CA VAL A 46 7.61 11.21 4.50
C VAL A 46 9.05 11.69 4.30
N GLY A 47 9.91 11.52 5.31
CA GLY A 47 11.33 11.85 5.22
C GLY A 47 12.04 11.12 4.07
N ASP A 48 11.80 9.81 3.95
CA ASP A 48 12.33 9.00 2.86
C ASP A 48 11.92 9.56 1.48
N LYS A 49 10.62 9.72 1.26
CA LYS A 49 10.07 10.21 -0.01
C LYS A 49 10.50 11.64 -0.33
N PHE A 50 10.58 12.51 0.68
CA PHE A 50 11.06 13.89 0.49
C PHE A 50 12.54 13.92 0.08
N SER A 51 13.35 12.97 0.56
CA SER A 51 14.77 12.87 0.23
C SER A 51 15.03 12.43 -1.21
N GLU A 52 14.11 11.67 -1.79
CA GLU A 52 14.12 11.22 -3.18
C GLU A 52 13.68 12.33 -4.15
N ASN A 53 12.90 13.30 -3.68
CA ASN A 53 12.43 14.41 -4.50
C ASN A 53 13.54 15.44 -4.76
N GLU A 54 14.04 15.48 -6.00
CA GLU A 54 15.13 16.39 -6.42
C GLU A 54 14.83 17.88 -6.18
N THR A 55 13.57 18.28 -6.31
CA THR A 55 13.17 19.70 -6.14
C THR A 55 13.30 20.14 -4.68
N LEU A 56 13.02 19.24 -3.74
CA LEU A 56 13.12 19.50 -2.29
C LEU A 56 14.56 19.54 -1.79
N ARG A 57 15.52 19.08 -2.60
CA ARG A 57 16.95 19.12 -2.28
C ARG A 57 17.60 20.47 -2.55
N ASN A 58 16.87 21.39 -3.19
CA ASN A 58 17.36 22.74 -3.44
C ASN A 58 17.48 23.53 -2.14
N PRO A 59 18.63 24.16 -1.84
CA PRO A 59 18.78 25.01 -0.67
C PRO A 59 17.77 26.17 -0.70
N LEU A 60 17.20 26.47 0.47
CA LEU A 60 16.35 27.65 0.63
C LEU A 60 17.17 28.94 0.46
N LEU A 61 16.50 29.98 -0.06
CA LEU A 61 17.09 31.30 -0.16
C LEU A 61 17.06 31.99 1.21
N ASP A 62 18.14 32.69 1.53
CA ASP A 62 18.23 33.40 2.81
C ASP A 62 17.27 34.58 2.85
N ILE A 63 16.67 34.84 4.01
CA ILE A 63 15.82 36.01 4.19
C ILE A 63 16.67 37.24 4.47
N ILE A 64 16.30 38.37 3.88
CA ILE A 64 17.03 39.62 4.07
C ILE A 64 16.75 40.14 5.49
N ARG A 65 17.80 40.28 6.29
CA ARG A 65 17.72 40.94 7.60
C ARG A 65 17.70 42.46 7.43
N ASP A 66 16.63 43.10 7.89
CA ASP A 66 16.55 44.57 7.93
C ASP A 66 17.42 45.18 9.04
N GLN A 67 17.72 44.41 10.10
CA GLN A 67 18.53 44.85 11.23
C GLN A 67 19.58 43.79 11.62
N VAL A 68 20.77 44.24 12.02
CA VAL A 68 21.84 43.37 12.50
C VAL A 68 21.59 43.00 13.96
N GLY A 69 21.24 41.73 14.20
CA GLY A 69 21.06 41.14 15.54
C GLY A 69 22.30 40.41 16.07
N ALA A 70 22.14 39.67 17.17
CA ALA A 70 23.22 38.84 17.71
C ALA A 70 23.56 37.67 16.77
N ILE A 71 24.84 37.34 16.63
CA ILE A 71 25.33 36.35 15.64
C ILE A 71 24.80 34.93 15.93
N GLY A 72 24.59 34.58 17.20
CA GLY A 72 24.06 33.27 17.60
C GLY A 72 22.54 33.19 17.68
N GLU A 73 21.83 34.28 17.40
CA GLU A 73 20.37 34.32 17.46
C GLU A 73 19.78 33.98 16.09
N VAL A 74 18.93 32.95 16.07
CA VAL A 74 17.95 32.73 15.00
C VAL A 74 16.69 33.47 15.41
N SER A 75 16.34 34.51 14.66
CA SER A 75 15.16 35.31 14.94
C SER A 75 13.88 34.49 14.74
N SER A 76 12.80 34.90 15.40
CA SER A 76 11.49 34.27 15.20
C SER A 76 11.04 34.29 13.73
N ASN A 77 11.41 35.34 12.98
CA ASN A 77 11.09 35.45 11.56
C ASN A 77 11.83 34.40 10.70
N GLU A 78 13.12 34.16 11.00
CA GLU A 78 13.90 33.11 10.31
C GLU A 78 13.37 31.72 10.65
N LEU A 79 13.06 31.47 11.92
CA LEU A 79 12.51 30.19 12.34
C LEU A 79 11.13 29.94 11.72
N GLU A 80 10.27 30.95 11.66
CA GLU A 80 8.94 30.82 11.05
C GLU A 80 9.03 30.63 9.54
N TYR A 81 9.92 31.36 8.87
CA TYR A 81 10.23 31.15 7.45
C TYR A 81 10.58 29.68 7.17
N LEU A 82 11.47 29.06 7.95
CA LEU A 82 11.85 27.66 7.77
C LEU A 82 10.67 26.70 8.01
N LYS A 83 9.86 26.95 9.05
CA LYS A 83 8.67 26.14 9.34
C LYS A 83 7.63 26.23 8.22
N GLU A 84 7.37 27.43 7.72
CA GLU A 84 6.42 27.65 6.63
C GLU A 84 6.80 26.85 5.39
N HIS A 85 8.10 26.77 5.04
CA HIS A 85 8.55 25.99 3.89
C HIS A 85 8.29 24.50 4.08
N ILE A 86 8.53 23.95 5.27
CA ILE A 86 8.22 22.54 5.57
C ILE A 86 6.70 22.32 5.50
N MET A 87 5.91 23.18 6.14
CA MET A 87 4.45 23.05 6.17
C MET A 87 3.84 23.19 4.78
N GLN A 88 4.38 24.07 3.91
CA GLN A 88 3.93 24.20 2.53
C GLN A 88 4.11 22.91 1.74
N GLN A 89 5.23 22.20 1.94
CA GLN A 89 5.45 20.90 1.31
C GLN A 89 4.50 19.85 1.86
N LEU A 90 4.27 19.82 3.18
CA LEU A 90 3.32 18.88 3.78
C LEU A 90 1.86 19.14 3.35
N HIS A 91 1.49 20.37 3.03
CA HIS A 91 0.10 20.71 2.68
C HIS A 91 -0.26 20.60 1.20
N ASN A 92 0.71 20.75 0.29
CA ASN A 92 0.43 20.92 -1.14
C ASN A 92 1.18 19.92 -2.03
N SER A 93 1.62 18.80 -1.47
CA SER A 93 2.45 17.84 -2.19
C SER A 93 1.83 16.46 -2.13
N ASN A 94 1.58 15.90 -3.32
CA ASN A 94 1.23 14.48 -3.53
C ASN A 94 2.24 13.52 -2.87
N VAL A 95 3.43 14.01 -2.49
CA VAL A 95 4.44 13.22 -1.79
C VAL A 95 3.99 12.81 -0.39
N LEU A 96 3.15 13.61 0.29
CA LEU A 96 2.60 13.22 1.60
C LEU A 96 1.60 12.07 1.43
N GLU A 97 0.68 12.19 0.48
CA GLU A 97 -0.27 11.13 0.16
C GLU A 97 0.45 9.85 -0.27
N ASP A 98 1.43 9.96 -1.18
CA ASP A 98 2.26 8.84 -1.62
C ASP A 98 2.98 8.17 -0.45
N ALA A 99 3.62 8.95 0.44
CA ALA A 99 4.29 8.41 1.62
C ALA A 99 3.32 7.63 2.54
N ILE A 100 2.13 8.19 2.80
CA ILE A 100 1.13 7.53 3.65
C ILE A 100 0.62 6.26 2.98
N MET A 101 0.28 6.32 1.68
CA MET A 101 -0.28 5.18 0.97
C MET A 101 0.75 4.06 0.77
N SER A 102 2.01 4.39 0.48
CA SER A 102 3.14 3.46 0.52
C SER A 102 3.21 2.75 1.87
N LEU A 103 3.31 3.47 3.00
CA LEU A 103 3.37 2.84 4.32
C LEU A 103 2.16 1.92 4.58
N MET A 104 0.97 2.34 4.14
CA MET A 104 -0.26 1.60 4.35
C MET A 104 -0.38 0.34 3.48
N SER A 105 0.25 0.32 2.31
CA SER A 105 0.26 -0.82 1.38
C SER A 105 1.42 -1.80 1.62
N GLU A 106 2.37 -1.52 2.50
CA GLU A 106 3.45 -2.47 2.81
C GLU A 106 2.93 -3.75 3.49
N PRO A 107 3.24 -4.97 3.03
CA PRO A 107 2.85 -6.18 3.75
C PRO A 107 3.51 -6.23 5.13
N LYS A 108 2.82 -6.80 6.12
CA LYS A 108 3.38 -6.93 7.48
C LYS A 108 4.54 -7.94 7.54
N TYR A 109 4.45 -8.97 6.70
CA TYR A 109 5.42 -10.04 6.60
C TYR A 109 5.83 -10.17 5.13
N PRO A 110 6.73 -9.31 4.63
CA PRO A 110 7.19 -9.36 3.24
C PRO A 110 7.76 -10.73 2.86
N GLU A 111 8.30 -11.48 3.81
CA GLU A 111 8.82 -12.83 3.63
C GLU A 111 7.75 -13.89 3.29
N ASN A 112 6.46 -13.56 3.49
CA ASN A 112 5.36 -14.43 3.10
C ASN A 112 4.90 -14.19 1.65
N LEU A 113 5.37 -13.11 1.00
CA LEU A 113 5.12 -12.95 -0.42
C LEU A 113 5.78 -14.12 -1.17
N PRO A 114 5.05 -14.78 -2.08
CA PRO A 114 5.64 -15.85 -2.88
C PRO A 114 6.75 -15.30 -3.78
N GLU A 115 7.73 -16.14 -4.08
CA GLU A 115 8.65 -15.86 -5.19
C GLU A 115 7.85 -15.97 -6.48
N ALA A 116 7.71 -14.86 -7.21
CA ALA A 116 7.00 -14.87 -8.48
C ALA A 116 7.80 -15.66 -9.53
N GLU A 117 7.10 -16.52 -10.26
CA GLU A 117 7.62 -17.09 -11.50
C GLU A 117 7.47 -16.03 -12.59
N GLU A 118 8.58 -15.69 -13.26
CA GLU A 118 8.56 -14.66 -14.31
C GLU A 118 7.57 -15.06 -15.41
N ILE A 119 6.54 -14.25 -15.59
CA ILE A 119 5.48 -14.44 -16.58
C ILE A 119 5.48 -13.29 -17.58
N GLY A 120 5.40 -13.63 -18.86
CA GLY A 120 5.26 -12.68 -19.95
C GLY A 120 3.82 -12.57 -20.44
N THR A 121 3.55 -11.53 -21.25
CA THR A 121 2.24 -11.34 -21.88
C THR A 121 1.84 -12.53 -22.76
N GLY A 122 2.78 -13.18 -23.46
CA GLY A 122 2.51 -14.37 -24.27
C GLY A 122 1.99 -15.56 -23.46
N ASP A 123 2.50 -15.77 -22.24
CA ASP A 123 2.01 -16.83 -21.35
C ASP A 123 0.58 -16.51 -20.85
N LEU A 124 0.31 -15.22 -20.63
CA LEU A 124 -1.02 -14.73 -20.24
C LEU A 124 -2.03 -14.87 -21.39
N GLU A 125 -1.65 -14.56 -22.63
CA GLU A 125 -2.48 -14.78 -23.81
C GLU A 125 -2.93 -16.24 -23.92
N ASP A 126 -2.00 -17.18 -23.72
CA ASP A 126 -2.32 -18.61 -23.73
C ASP A 126 -3.27 -19.00 -22.58
N ALA A 127 -3.26 -18.28 -21.46
CA ALA A 127 -4.07 -18.58 -20.27
C ALA A 127 -5.52 -18.06 -20.33
N LEU A 128 -5.85 -17.11 -21.23
CA LEU A 128 -7.16 -16.45 -21.32
C LEU A 128 -8.33 -17.45 -21.47
N ASP A 129 -8.14 -18.53 -22.22
CA ASP A 129 -9.19 -19.52 -22.49
C ASP A 129 -9.12 -20.77 -21.59
N GLN A 130 -8.25 -20.77 -20.58
CA GLN A 130 -8.02 -21.94 -19.72
C GLN A 130 -8.87 -21.92 -18.44
N GLY A 131 -9.67 -20.88 -18.22
CA GLY A 131 -10.57 -20.77 -17.06
C GLY A 131 -9.90 -20.37 -15.76
N TYR A 132 -8.71 -19.75 -15.82
CA TYR A 132 -8.07 -19.17 -14.65
C TYR A 132 -8.89 -18.01 -14.06
N SER A 133 -8.70 -17.74 -12.78
CA SER A 133 -9.18 -16.52 -12.14
C SER A 133 -8.00 -15.68 -11.68
N LEU A 134 -8.08 -14.37 -11.88
CA LEU A 134 -7.14 -13.39 -11.35
C LEU A 134 -7.68 -12.86 -10.02
N MET A 135 -6.85 -12.84 -8.98
CA MET A 135 -7.20 -12.29 -7.67
C MET A 135 -6.00 -11.64 -7.00
N LEU A 136 -6.25 -10.87 -5.94
CA LEU A 136 -5.20 -10.33 -5.09
C LEU A 136 -4.43 -11.47 -4.38
N GLU A 137 -3.10 -11.40 -4.37
CA GLU A 137 -2.26 -12.31 -3.59
C GLU A 137 -2.55 -12.12 -2.08
N PRO A 138 -2.95 -13.16 -1.32
CA PRO A 138 -3.29 -13.05 0.10
C PRO A 138 -2.21 -12.43 1.00
N ALA A 139 -0.92 -12.59 0.66
CA ALA A 139 0.19 -11.98 1.39
C ALA A 139 0.43 -10.51 0.99
N SER A 140 -0.10 -10.08 -0.15
CA SER A 140 0.01 -8.73 -0.71
C SER A 140 -0.99 -7.76 -0.09
N ARG A 141 -0.76 -6.47 -0.33
CA ARG A 141 -1.73 -5.40 -0.05
C ARG A 141 -1.75 -4.42 -1.20
N LEU A 142 -2.89 -4.38 -1.88
CA LEU A 142 -3.20 -3.41 -2.91
C LEU A 142 -4.22 -2.41 -2.37
N LEU A 143 -3.89 -1.12 -2.44
CA LEU A 143 -4.74 -0.02 -2.00
C LEU A 143 -4.89 0.98 -3.13
N TYR A 144 -5.96 1.77 -3.09
CA TYR A 144 -6.15 2.87 -4.03
C TYR A 144 -6.75 4.11 -3.36
N THR A 145 -6.57 5.25 -4.02
CA THR A 145 -7.30 6.49 -3.76
C THR A 145 -8.03 6.91 -5.02
N GLU A 146 -9.21 7.52 -4.88
CA GLU A 146 -9.98 8.04 -6.01
C GLU A 146 -10.37 9.49 -5.72
N THR A 147 -9.87 10.42 -6.53
CA THR A 147 -10.14 11.86 -6.42
C THR A 147 -10.48 12.44 -7.78
N ASP A 148 -11.62 13.12 -7.90
CA ASP A 148 -12.08 13.76 -9.15
C ASP A 148 -12.12 12.83 -10.39
N GLY A 149 -12.21 11.51 -10.18
CA GLY A 149 -12.22 10.48 -11.22
C GLY A 149 -10.85 9.86 -11.52
N ASP A 150 -9.77 10.43 -10.99
CA ASP A 150 -8.42 9.86 -11.10
C ASP A 150 -8.21 8.83 -9.98
N VAL A 151 -7.82 7.61 -10.36
CA VAL A 151 -7.53 6.51 -9.44
C VAL A 151 -6.03 6.24 -9.44
N LEU A 152 -5.44 6.25 -8.25
CA LEU A 152 -4.03 5.90 -8.03
C LEU A 152 -3.95 4.66 -7.16
N PHE A 153 -2.99 3.79 -7.45
CA PHE A 153 -2.80 2.52 -6.76
C PHE A 153 -1.46 2.45 -6.05
N TRP A 154 -1.44 1.74 -4.93
CA TRP A 154 -0.23 1.37 -4.21
C TRP A 154 -0.28 -0.10 -3.84
N ALA A 155 0.79 -0.82 -4.18
CA ALA A 155 0.94 -2.23 -3.84
C ALA A 155 2.26 -2.45 -3.14
N ASN A 156 2.24 -3.22 -2.06
CA ASN A 156 3.44 -3.67 -1.37
C ASN A 156 4.45 -2.58 -0.95
N GLY A 157 3.98 -1.35 -0.74
CA GLY A 157 4.81 -0.20 -0.35
C GLY A 157 5.14 0.76 -1.48
N GLU A 158 4.80 0.45 -2.72
CA GLU A 158 5.17 1.23 -3.88
C GLU A 158 3.94 1.72 -4.64
N GLY A 159 4.09 2.85 -5.33
CA GLY A 159 3.06 3.36 -6.23
C GLY A 159 3.04 2.53 -7.51
N VAL A 160 1.85 2.14 -7.95
CA VAL A 160 1.64 1.30 -9.13
C VAL A 160 1.13 2.17 -10.27
N CYS A 161 1.84 2.15 -11.39
CA CYS A 161 1.41 2.76 -12.64
C CYS A 161 0.77 1.70 -13.52
N ILE A 162 -0.48 1.92 -13.93
CA ILE A 162 -1.23 1.03 -14.81
C ILE A 162 -1.89 1.83 -15.94
N SER A 163 -2.31 1.13 -16.97
CA SER A 163 -3.15 1.66 -18.05
C SER A 163 -4.53 2.11 -17.54
N GLU A 164 -5.11 3.09 -18.23
CA GLU A 164 -6.49 3.53 -17.98
C GLU A 164 -7.49 2.38 -18.21
N ALA A 165 -7.21 1.51 -19.18
CA ALA A 165 -8.03 0.35 -19.53
C ALA A 165 -8.13 -0.68 -18.38
N PHE A 166 -7.06 -0.84 -17.59
CA PHE A 166 -7.03 -1.80 -16.49
C PHE A 166 -7.62 -1.26 -15.17
N THR A 167 -7.74 0.06 -15.03
CA THR A 167 -8.08 0.75 -13.77
C THR A 167 -9.33 0.20 -13.09
N ALA A 168 -10.42 0.01 -13.83
CA ALA A 168 -11.68 -0.48 -13.26
C ALA A 168 -11.56 -1.92 -12.73
N LYS A 169 -10.82 -2.79 -13.44
CA LYS A 169 -10.59 -4.18 -13.02
C LYS A 169 -9.66 -4.26 -11.83
N LEU A 170 -8.59 -3.47 -11.82
CA LEU A 170 -7.65 -3.44 -10.69
C LEU A 170 -8.32 -2.95 -9.40
N LYS A 171 -9.26 -2.01 -9.50
CA LYS A 171 -10.09 -1.59 -8.37
C LYS A 171 -10.92 -2.75 -7.79
N GLN A 172 -11.57 -3.54 -8.64
CA GLN A 172 -12.33 -4.72 -8.20
C GLN A 172 -11.42 -5.74 -7.49
N LEU A 173 -10.23 -5.99 -8.04
CA LEU A 173 -9.24 -6.88 -7.41
C LEU A 173 -8.77 -6.34 -6.06
N ALA A 174 -8.53 -5.02 -5.94
CA ALA A 174 -8.18 -4.37 -4.68
C ALA A 174 -9.31 -4.45 -3.64
N ASP A 175 -10.57 -4.43 -4.08
CA ASP A 175 -11.75 -4.63 -3.24
C ASP A 175 -11.99 -6.11 -2.87
N GLY A 176 -11.11 -7.02 -3.31
CA GLY A 176 -11.11 -8.44 -2.95
C GLY A 176 -11.97 -9.33 -3.86
N GLU A 177 -12.43 -8.82 -5.01
CA GLU A 177 -13.09 -9.65 -6.02
C GLU A 177 -12.08 -10.56 -6.72
N ALA A 178 -12.53 -11.77 -7.09
CA ALA A 178 -11.82 -12.63 -8.02
C ALA A 178 -12.48 -12.48 -9.40
N LEU A 179 -11.69 -12.18 -10.42
CA LEU A 179 -12.16 -11.97 -11.79
C LEU A 179 -11.77 -13.15 -12.64
N LEU A 180 -12.69 -13.65 -13.48
CA LEU A 180 -12.34 -14.66 -14.47
C LEU A 180 -11.34 -14.05 -15.46
N PHE A 181 -10.19 -14.69 -15.61
CA PHE A 181 -9.14 -14.26 -16.52
C PHE A 181 -9.43 -14.82 -17.91
N GLY A 182 -9.91 -13.97 -18.81
CA GLY A 182 -10.28 -14.32 -20.18
C GLY A 182 -10.37 -13.12 -21.10
N GLU A 183 -11.07 -13.23 -22.22
CA GLU A 183 -11.10 -12.23 -23.33
C GLU A 183 -11.25 -10.75 -22.91
N ASP A 184 -11.92 -10.45 -21.79
CA ASP A 184 -12.03 -9.09 -21.24
C ASP A 184 -10.68 -8.48 -20.77
N PHE A 185 -9.61 -9.29 -20.72
CA PHE A 185 -8.23 -8.93 -20.40
C PHE A 185 -7.30 -8.98 -21.62
N ALA A 186 -7.79 -9.32 -22.82
CA ALA A 186 -6.95 -9.55 -24.01
C ALA A 186 -6.31 -8.28 -24.61
N ASP A 187 -6.52 -7.12 -23.99
CA ASP A 187 -5.86 -5.87 -24.40
C ASP A 187 -4.38 -5.89 -24.01
N GLU A 188 -3.50 -5.49 -24.92
CA GLU A 188 -2.04 -5.56 -24.75
C GLU A 188 -1.57 -4.77 -23.52
N GLU A 189 -2.13 -3.58 -23.26
CA GLU A 189 -1.76 -2.76 -22.10
C GLU A 189 -2.22 -3.42 -20.80
N ILE A 190 -3.40 -4.03 -20.79
CA ILE A 190 -3.91 -4.79 -19.63
C ILE A 190 -3.01 -6.00 -19.35
N LEU A 191 -2.59 -6.75 -20.37
CA LEU A 191 -1.73 -7.91 -20.19
C LEU A 191 -0.35 -7.51 -19.66
N GLU A 192 0.21 -6.41 -20.13
CA GLU A 192 1.48 -5.86 -19.60
C GLU A 192 1.34 -5.50 -18.11
N ASP A 193 0.27 -4.79 -17.73
CA ASP A 193 -0.02 -4.43 -16.35
C ASP A 193 -0.19 -5.67 -15.45
N VAL A 194 -0.96 -6.66 -15.92
CA VAL A 194 -1.20 -7.91 -15.18
C VAL A 194 0.10 -8.69 -15.02
N ALA A 195 0.92 -8.80 -16.07
CA ALA A 195 2.21 -9.47 -15.98
C ALA A 195 3.13 -8.80 -14.95
N ALA A 196 3.22 -7.46 -14.96
CA ALA A 196 4.00 -6.72 -13.98
C ALA A 196 3.54 -7.01 -12.55
N LEU A 197 2.22 -6.96 -12.29
CA LEU A 197 1.66 -7.20 -10.97
C LEU A 197 1.75 -8.66 -10.50
N LEU A 198 1.75 -9.63 -11.41
CA LEU A 198 2.04 -11.03 -11.08
C LEU A 198 3.52 -11.21 -10.71
N ASN A 199 4.42 -10.60 -11.46
CA ASN A 199 5.87 -10.65 -11.23
C ASN A 199 6.30 -9.96 -9.92
N GLU A 200 5.51 -9.00 -9.44
CA GLU A 200 5.69 -8.33 -8.14
C GLU A 200 4.94 -9.01 -6.99
N ALA A 201 4.34 -10.19 -7.23
CA ALA A 201 3.51 -10.93 -6.29
C ALA A 201 2.38 -10.06 -5.69
N VAL A 202 1.84 -9.12 -6.48
CA VAL A 202 0.68 -8.32 -6.11
C VAL A 202 -0.60 -9.08 -6.40
N LEU A 203 -0.68 -9.67 -7.59
CA LEU A 203 -1.79 -10.51 -8.02
C LEU A 203 -1.35 -11.97 -8.09
N MET A 204 -2.30 -12.87 -8.22
CA MET A 204 -2.06 -14.29 -8.49
C MET A 204 -3.10 -14.84 -9.48
N LEU A 205 -2.68 -15.82 -10.29
CA LEU A 205 -3.56 -16.64 -11.11
C LEU A 205 -3.94 -17.92 -10.36
N VAL A 206 -5.24 -18.18 -10.28
CA VAL A 206 -5.81 -19.38 -9.65
C VAL A 206 -6.38 -20.28 -10.75
N PRO A 207 -5.92 -21.55 -10.85
CA PRO A 207 -6.47 -22.48 -11.82
C PRO A 207 -7.95 -22.76 -11.57
N PRO A 208 -8.73 -23.15 -12.59
CA PRO A 208 -10.09 -23.61 -12.38
C PRO A 208 -10.10 -24.80 -11.41
N PRO A 209 -11.16 -24.99 -10.61
CA PRO A 209 -11.28 -26.16 -9.76
C PRO A 209 -11.17 -27.42 -10.63
N GLU A 210 -10.31 -28.36 -10.23
CA GLU A 210 -10.25 -29.68 -10.89
C GLU A 210 -11.63 -30.34 -10.74
N ASP A 211 -12.21 -30.81 -11.86
CA ASP A 211 -13.42 -31.63 -11.83
C ASP A 211 -13.11 -32.94 -11.07
N GLU A 212 -13.51 -33.03 -9.79
CA GLU A 212 -13.46 -34.27 -8.98
C GLU A 212 -14.36 -35.38 -9.55
#